data_AF-A0A7X4DY84-F1
#
_entry.id   AF-A0A7X4DY84-F1
#
_cell.length_a   1.000
_cell.length_b   1.000
_cell.length_c   1.000
_cell.angle_alpha   90.00
_cell.angle_beta   90.00
_cell.angle_gamma   90.00
#
_symmetry.space_group_name_H-M   'P 1'
#
loop_
_entity.id
_entity.type
_entity.pdbx_description
1 polymer ?
#
loop_
_entity_poly.entity_id
_entity_poly.type
_entity_poly.pdbx_seq_one_letter_code
_entity_poly.pdbx_strand_id
1 'polypeptide(L)'
;EWNRVATIFQAIVPGHQFVELEIDEPIFNSFFEIESLNLPPPTFREYTPVFLGLHEDNDPNGRLMVIANFNNDIGDYWEYSDRGFLPIDLSNEAYKFGVNYVIYALNR
;
A
#
# COMPACT_ATOMS: atom_id res chain seq x y z
N GLU A 1 -11.13 2.21 -11.92
CA GLU A 1 -9.74 2.72 -12.14
C GLU A 1 -8.71 1.59 -12.24
N TRP A 2 -8.81 0.56 -11.40
CA TRP A 2 -7.91 -0.60 -11.39
C TRP A 2 -7.55 -1.18 -12.76
N ASN A 3 -8.55 -1.44 -13.61
CA ASN A 3 -8.30 -2.02 -14.94
C ASN A 3 -7.30 -1.21 -15.77
N ARG A 4 -7.27 0.12 -15.61
CA ARG A 4 -6.31 0.98 -16.30
C ARG A 4 -4.91 0.83 -15.71
N VAL A 5 -4.78 0.80 -14.39
CA VAL A 5 -3.51 0.53 -13.70
C VAL A 5 -2.95 -0.82 -14.13
N ALA A 6 -3.74 -1.89 -14.03
CA ALA A 6 -3.35 -3.23 -14.42
C ALA A 6 -2.92 -3.29 -15.90
N THR A 7 -3.67 -2.65 -16.80
CA THR A 7 -3.32 -2.59 -18.25
C THR A 7 -1.98 -1.88 -18.47
N ILE A 8 -1.73 -0.76 -17.78
CA ILE A 8 -0.46 -0.03 -17.91
C ILE A 8 0.71 -0.87 -17.42
N PHE A 9 0.57 -1.55 -16.27
CA PHE A 9 1.63 -2.40 -15.76
C PHE A 9 1.91 -3.61 -16.65
N GLN A 10 0.89 -4.21 -17.27
CA GLN A 10 1.12 -5.27 -18.28
C GLN A 10 1.91 -4.79 -19.51
N ALA A 11 1.88 -3.49 -19.82
CA ALA A 11 2.69 -2.94 -20.90
C ALA A 11 4.13 -2.60 -20.47
N ILE A 12 4.34 -2.22 -19.20
CA ILE A 12 5.65 -1.82 -18.67
C ILE A 12 6.48 -3.02 -18.19
N VAL A 13 5.82 -3.98 -17.54
CA VAL A 13 6.41 -5.22 -17.00
C VAL A 13 5.55 -6.42 -17.42
N PRO A 14 5.64 -6.85 -18.70
CA PRO A 14 4.78 -7.90 -19.24
C PRO A 14 4.96 -9.23 -18.51
N GLY A 15 3.84 -9.84 -18.11
CA GLY A 15 3.85 -11.13 -17.42
C GLY A 15 4.02 -11.03 -15.89
N HIS A 16 4.32 -9.84 -15.35
CA HIS A 16 4.27 -9.63 -13.91
C HIS A 16 2.83 -9.57 -13.39
N GLN A 17 2.60 -10.06 -12.18
CA GLN A 17 1.28 -10.12 -11.57
C GLN A 17 1.24 -9.35 -10.26
N PHE A 18 0.17 -8.59 -10.08
CA PHE A 18 -0.17 -8.08 -8.75
C PHE A 18 -0.76 -9.21 -7.92
N VAL A 19 -0.22 -9.41 -6.73
CA VAL A 19 -0.70 -10.36 -5.73
C VAL A 19 -1.10 -9.61 -4.46
N GLU A 20 -2.02 -10.17 -3.70
CA GLU A 20 -2.34 -9.64 -2.37
C GLU A 20 -1.16 -9.87 -1.43
N LEU A 21 -0.82 -8.84 -0.67
CA LEU A 21 0.27 -8.86 0.30
C LEU A 21 -0.26 -9.25 1.67
N GLU A 22 0.50 -10.09 2.35
CA GLU A 22 0.21 -10.51 3.73
C GLU A 22 0.92 -9.59 4.73
N ILE A 23 0.46 -9.58 5.98
CA ILE A 23 0.99 -8.68 7.03
C ILE A 23 2.48 -8.92 7.35
N ASP A 24 2.99 -10.12 7.09
CA ASP A 24 4.38 -10.51 7.34
C ASP A 24 5.35 -10.05 6.24
N GLU A 25 4.85 -9.44 5.17
CA GLU A 25 5.66 -8.86 4.11
C GLU A 25 6.62 -7.80 4.67
N PRO A 26 7.93 -7.79 4.29
CA PRO A 26 8.90 -6.93 4.94
C PRO A 26 8.63 -5.43 4.78
N ILE A 27 7.84 -5.03 3.77
CA ILE A 27 7.40 -3.64 3.60
C ILE A 27 6.55 -3.16 4.79
N PHE A 28 5.81 -4.03 5.48
CA PHE A 28 5.00 -3.67 6.63
C PHE A 28 5.77 -3.67 7.96
N ASN A 29 7.06 -3.99 7.94
CA ASN A 29 7.91 -3.99 9.13
C ASN A 29 9.31 -3.38 8.85
N SER A 30 9.37 -2.38 7.97
CA SER A 30 10.65 -1.77 7.56
C SER A 30 11.18 -0.71 8.53
N PHE A 31 10.28 0.01 9.23
CA PHE A 31 10.64 0.99 10.26
C PHE A 31 9.68 0.91 11.44
N PHE A 32 8.38 1.04 11.15
CA PHE A 32 7.31 0.75 12.09
C PHE A 32 6.84 -0.68 11.91
N GLU A 33 6.43 -1.31 13.01
CA GLU A 33 5.66 -2.54 12.98
C GLU A 33 4.19 -2.19 12.70
N ILE A 34 3.66 -2.70 11.59
CA ILE A 34 2.23 -2.64 11.28
C ILE A 34 1.59 -3.90 11.86
N GLU A 35 0.60 -3.72 12.73
CA GLU A 35 -0.08 -4.84 13.41
C GLU A 35 -1.28 -5.36 12.62
N SER A 36 -1.82 -4.56 11.70
CA SER A 36 -3.02 -4.91 10.94
C SER A 36 -3.06 -4.17 9.62
N LEU A 37 -3.46 -4.87 8.55
CA LEU A 37 -3.79 -4.28 7.25
C LEU A 37 -5.22 -3.70 7.22
N ASN A 38 -5.96 -3.75 8.34
CA ASN A 38 -7.30 -3.16 8.43
C ASN A 38 -7.23 -1.65 8.66
N LEU A 39 -6.95 -0.90 7.59
CA LEU A 39 -7.09 0.55 7.55
C LEU A 39 -8.26 0.89 6.63
N PRO A 40 -9.45 1.29 7.14
CA PRO A 40 -10.58 1.59 6.28
C PRO A 40 -10.29 2.83 5.40
N PRO A 41 -10.81 2.92 4.16
CA PRO A 41 -10.67 4.13 3.36
C PRO A 41 -11.41 5.32 4.01
N PRO A 42 -10.90 6.55 3.88
CA PRO A 42 -11.48 7.73 4.53
C PRO A 42 -12.82 8.15 3.93
N THR A 43 -12.97 8.03 2.60
CA THR A 43 -14.12 8.56 1.85
C THR A 43 -15.16 7.48 1.53
N PHE A 44 -14.74 6.38 0.88
CA PHE A 44 -15.64 5.33 0.38
C PHE A 44 -15.59 4.07 1.24
N ARG A 45 -16.18 4.14 2.45
CA ARG A 45 -16.10 3.08 3.48
C ARG A 45 -16.75 1.75 3.09
N GLU A 46 -17.55 1.73 2.04
CA GLU A 46 -18.14 0.51 1.47
C GLU A 46 -17.13 -0.35 0.71
N TYR A 47 -15.98 0.21 0.31
CA TYR A 47 -14.95 -0.55 -0.38
C TYR A 47 -14.02 -1.25 0.59
N THR A 48 -13.70 -2.50 0.27
CA THR A 48 -12.70 -3.28 1.00
C THR A 48 -11.32 -2.90 0.48
N PRO A 49 -10.44 -2.36 1.35
CA PRO A 49 -9.07 -2.06 0.98
C PRO A 49 -8.25 -3.35 0.87
N VAL A 50 -7.35 -3.39 -0.11
CA VAL A 50 -6.42 -4.51 -0.32
C VAL A 50 -5.05 -3.94 -0.65
N PHE A 51 -4.00 -4.47 -0.01
CA PHE A 51 -2.63 -4.15 -0.37
C PHE A 51 -2.16 -5.12 -1.45
N LEU A 52 -1.88 -4.59 -2.63
CA LEU A 52 -1.41 -5.38 -3.76
C LEU A 52 0.07 -5.08 -4.01
N GLY A 53 0.83 -6.11 -4.32
CA GLY A 53 2.25 -6.01 -4.57
C GLY A 53 2.65 -6.68 -5.88
N LEU A 54 3.73 -6.18 -6.48
CA LEU A 54 4.36 -6.80 -7.64
C LEU A 54 5.82 -7.04 -7.28
N HIS A 55 6.19 -8.32 -7.18
CA HIS A 55 7.53 -8.74 -6.85
C HIS A 55 8.41 -8.89 -8.10
N GLU A 56 9.71 -8.65 -7.93
CA GLU A 56 10.72 -8.95 -8.93
C GLU A 56 10.59 -10.41 -9.39
N ASP A 57 10.61 -10.62 -10.71
CA ASP A 57 10.44 -11.93 -11.35
C ASP A 57 9.20 -12.75 -10.92
N ASN A 58 8.18 -12.12 -10.33
CA ASN A 58 7.04 -12.78 -9.67
C ASN A 58 7.45 -13.76 -8.55
N ASP A 59 8.62 -13.60 -7.94
CA ASP A 59 9.05 -14.38 -6.78
C ASP A 59 8.52 -13.72 -5.50
N PRO A 60 7.62 -14.36 -4.72
CA PRO A 60 7.13 -13.81 -3.46
C PRO A 60 8.23 -13.56 -2.41
N ASN A 61 9.41 -14.18 -2.54
CA ASN A 61 10.56 -13.92 -1.68
C ASN A 61 11.51 -12.87 -2.25
N GLY A 62 11.25 -12.42 -3.48
CA GLY A 62 12.01 -11.41 -4.19
C GLY A 62 11.73 -10.00 -3.67
N ARG A 63 12.39 -9.02 -4.27
CA ARG A 63 12.18 -7.62 -3.93
C ARG A 63 10.77 -7.18 -4.36
N LEU A 64 10.04 -6.49 -3.48
CA LEU A 64 8.80 -5.82 -3.84
C LEU A 64 9.13 -4.57 -4.68
N MET A 65 8.67 -4.54 -5.92
CA MET A 65 8.96 -3.48 -6.88
C MET A 65 7.86 -2.42 -6.92
N VAL A 66 6.63 -2.82 -6.65
CA VAL A 66 5.46 -1.93 -6.67
C VAL A 66 4.53 -2.29 -5.53
N ILE A 67 4.02 -1.29 -4.82
CA ILE A 67 2.89 -1.42 -3.90
C ILE A 67 1.70 -0.58 -4.43
N ALA A 68 0.52 -1.18 -4.40
CA ALA A 68 -0.74 -0.54 -4.75
C ALA A 68 -1.73 -0.71 -3.60
N ASN A 69 -2.09 0.40 -2.96
CA ASN A 69 -3.05 0.43 -1.86
C ASN A 69 -4.47 0.49 -2.43
N PHE A 70 -4.95 -0.64 -2.97
CA PHE A 70 -6.19 -0.72 -3.73
C PHE A 70 -7.41 -0.39 -2.84
N ASN A 71 -8.22 0.57 -3.28
CA ASN A 71 -9.38 1.12 -2.55
C ASN A 71 -9.07 1.67 -1.15
N ASN A 72 -7.81 1.97 -0.85
CA ASN A 72 -7.42 2.34 0.51
C ASN A 72 -7.30 3.84 0.71
N ASP A 73 -6.92 4.58 -0.35
CA ASP A 73 -6.77 6.04 -0.36
C ASP A 73 -5.91 6.57 0.80
N ILE A 74 -4.80 5.86 1.11
CA ILE A 74 -3.84 6.25 2.15
C ILE A 74 -3.37 7.71 1.99
N GLY A 75 -3.27 8.22 0.76
CA GLY A 75 -2.89 9.60 0.49
C GLY A 75 -3.87 10.64 1.07
N ASP A 76 -5.16 10.34 1.11
CA ASP A 76 -6.19 11.24 1.66
C ASP A 76 -5.98 11.42 3.18
N TYR A 77 -5.56 10.36 3.88
CA TYR A 77 -5.23 10.46 5.30
C TYR A 77 -4.10 11.44 5.58
N TRP A 78 -3.14 11.57 4.66
CA TRP A 78 -2.05 12.54 4.76
C TRP A 78 -2.52 13.94 4.38
N GLU A 79 -3.23 14.07 3.24
CA GLU A 79 -3.73 15.34 2.71
C GLU A 79 -4.59 16.10 3.73
N TYR A 80 -5.48 15.39 4.42
CA TYR A 80 -6.45 16.00 5.33
C TYR A 80 -6.09 15.90 6.82
N SER A 81 -4.90 15.40 7.15
CA SER A 81 -4.47 15.15 8.54
C SER A 81 -4.53 16.40 9.45
N ASP A 82 -4.28 17.58 8.92
CA ASP A 82 -4.30 18.86 9.68
C ASP A 82 -5.67 19.56 9.65
N ARG A 83 -6.67 19.00 8.95
CA ARG A 83 -7.98 19.65 8.79
C ARG A 83 -9.05 19.15 9.75
N GLY A 84 -8.75 18.12 10.55
CA GLY A 84 -9.68 17.52 11.50
C GLY A 84 -10.85 16.76 10.86
N PHE A 85 -10.84 16.55 9.53
CA PHE A 85 -11.86 15.78 8.83
C PHE A 85 -11.75 14.27 9.08
N LEU A 86 -10.52 13.79 9.36
CA LEU A 86 -10.22 12.39 9.57
C LEU A 86 -9.73 12.15 11.01
N PRO A 87 -10.03 10.98 11.62
CA PRO A 87 -9.51 10.65 12.93
C PRO A 87 -7.98 10.66 12.96
N ILE A 88 -7.41 11.36 13.94
CA ILE A 88 -5.94 11.50 14.10
C ILE A 88 -5.27 10.13 14.17
N ASP A 89 -5.86 9.18 14.89
CA ASP A 89 -5.30 7.83 15.05
C ASP A 89 -5.16 7.11 13.70
N LEU A 90 -6.18 7.21 12.83
CA LEU A 90 -6.12 6.60 11.49
C LEU A 90 -5.12 7.32 10.57
N SER A 91 -5.02 8.65 10.66
CA SER A 91 -3.98 9.40 9.95
C SER A 91 -2.57 8.99 10.41
N ASN A 92 -2.37 8.75 11.70
CA ASN A 92 -1.10 8.26 12.22
C ASN A 92 -0.76 6.86 11.69
N GLU A 93 -1.72 5.93 11.65
CA GLU A 93 -1.51 4.62 11.04
C GLU A 93 -1.14 4.74 9.55
N ALA A 94 -1.84 5.58 8.79
CA ALA A 94 -1.51 5.85 7.40
C ALA A 94 -0.08 6.40 7.22
N TYR A 95 0.39 7.27 8.13
CA TYR A 95 1.78 7.76 8.10
C TYR A 95 2.80 6.64 8.31
N LYS A 96 2.51 5.65 9.18
CA LYS A 96 3.40 4.51 9.38
C LYS A 96 3.60 3.72 8.09
N PHE A 97 2.52 3.44 7.34
CA PHE A 97 2.63 2.81 6.01
C PHE A 97 3.52 3.62 5.08
N GLY A 98 3.27 4.93 4.96
CA GLY A 98 4.07 5.80 4.08
C GLY A 98 5.56 5.82 4.42
N VAL A 99 5.89 5.94 5.71
CA VAL A 99 7.29 5.90 6.19
C VAL A 99 7.92 4.55 5.86
N ASN A 100 7.22 3.45 6.13
CA ASN A 100 7.68 2.12 5.80
C ASN A 100 7.98 1.95 4.31
N TYR A 101 7.14 2.49 3.41
CA TYR A 101 7.35 2.38 1.96
C TYR A 101 8.64 3.07 1.53
N VAL A 102 8.89 4.27 2.05
CA VAL A 102 10.13 5.02 1.76
C VAL A 102 11.34 4.28 2.31
N ILE A 103 11.27 3.80 3.56
CA ILE A 103 12.39 3.09 4.19
C ILE A 103 12.67 1.76 3.51
N TYR A 104 11.64 1.00 3.14
CA TYR A 104 11.79 -0.23 2.36
C TYR A 104 12.51 0.05 1.04
N ALA A 105 12.07 1.07 0.29
CA ALA A 105 12.64 1.41 -1.00
C ALA A 105 14.11 1.84 -0.93
N LEU A 106 14.54 2.46 0.19
CA LEU A 106 15.92 2.91 0.40
C LEU A 106 16.86 1.80 0.89
N ASN A 107 16.34 0.74 1.51
CA ASN A 107 17.15 -0.29 2.18
C ASN A 107 17.16 -1.66 1.47
N ARG A 108 16.28 -1.88 0.50
CA ARG A 108 16.18 -3.14 -0.26
C ARG A 108 16.56 -2.94 -1.71
#